data_AF-A0ABD5CG83-F1
#
_entry.id   AF-A0ABD5CG83-F1
#
_cell.length_a   1.000
_cell.length_b   1.000
_cell.length_c   1.000
_cell.angle_alpha   90.00
_cell.angle_beta   90.00
_cell.angle_gamma   90.00
#
_symmetry.space_group_name_H-M   'P 1'
#
loop_
_entity.id
_entity.type
_entity.pdbx_description
1 polymer ?
#
loop_
_entity_poly.entity_id
_entity_poly.type
_entity_poly.pdbx_seq_one_letter_code
_entity_poly.pdbx_strand_id
1 'polypeptide(L)'
;MHTIGFVVFPNFYLMGFAAVTAFELANGVLEEPAYDITLLSEKGGLVPSSAGIRVETQPFGDATFDTVMFGSGVDIDLRSPALTAFVRRSLETSRRIAAPCTGAFVLAEAGALDGRRATTHWRFANDLQRRFPKIAVEEDQIFIVDGPIWTSAGMTATIDMALAMIEKDHGQDVSRTVARKLVVYHRRAGGQSQFSTLLDLDPKSDKIQKAIDHANANLRNALTVEELAEVAGLSPRQFSRAFSAETGQSPAKAVEHLRVEAARLMLEKGRLSLDVIADEVGFTDRERMRRAFLRTIGQPPQAVRRLSREARGVVELHAG
;
A
#
# COMPACT_ATOMS: atom_id res chain seq x y z
N MET A 1 -16.31 -15.02 16.64
CA MET A 1 -15.23 -15.68 15.89
C MET A 1 -15.46 -15.45 14.41
N HIS A 2 -14.50 -14.83 13.73
CA HIS A 2 -14.49 -14.56 12.30
C HIS A 2 -13.68 -15.64 11.58
N THR A 3 -14.26 -16.30 10.58
CA THR A 3 -13.55 -17.31 9.79
C THR A 3 -12.87 -16.69 8.57
N ILE A 4 -11.61 -17.06 8.33
CA ILE A 4 -10.79 -16.55 7.23
C ILE A 4 -10.32 -17.71 6.35
N GLY A 5 -10.76 -17.71 5.10
CA GLY A 5 -10.20 -18.58 4.05
C GLY A 5 -9.03 -17.87 3.37
N PHE A 6 -7.80 -18.29 3.63
CA PHE A 6 -6.61 -17.71 2.99
C PHE A 6 -6.17 -18.58 1.82
N VAL A 7 -6.44 -18.12 0.60
CA VAL A 7 -6.11 -18.82 -0.63
C VAL A 7 -4.64 -18.59 -0.99
N VAL A 8 -3.90 -19.68 -1.18
CA VAL A 8 -2.53 -19.68 -1.68
C VAL A 8 -2.42 -20.41 -3.01
N PHE A 9 -1.46 -19.97 -3.81
CA PHE A 9 -1.13 -20.52 -5.13
C PHE A 9 0.32 -21.00 -5.15
N PRO A 10 0.72 -21.89 -6.06
CA PRO A 10 2.14 -22.16 -6.27
C PRO A 10 2.94 -20.87 -6.48
N ASN A 11 4.18 -20.82 -5.98
CA ASN A 11 5.04 -19.64 -6.02
C ASN A 11 4.49 -18.42 -5.26
N PHE A 12 3.65 -18.64 -4.23
CA PHE A 12 3.21 -17.55 -3.37
C PHE A 12 4.38 -16.92 -2.58
N TYR A 13 4.23 -15.65 -2.21
CA TYR A 13 5.17 -14.96 -1.33
C TYR A 13 4.80 -15.18 0.15
N LEU A 14 5.77 -15.61 0.96
CA LEU A 14 5.58 -15.80 2.41
C LEU A 14 5.13 -14.52 3.14
N MET A 15 5.54 -13.36 2.62
CA MET A 15 5.12 -12.05 3.16
C MET A 15 3.59 -11.86 3.13
N GLY A 16 2.85 -12.58 2.27
CA GLY A 16 1.39 -12.57 2.30
C GLY A 16 0.82 -13.05 3.63
N PHE A 17 1.51 -13.94 4.34
CA PHE A 17 1.11 -14.40 5.68
C PHE A 17 1.34 -13.38 6.79
N ALA A 18 1.91 -12.21 6.51
CA ALA A 18 1.98 -11.16 7.52
C ALA A 18 0.58 -10.72 8.00
N ALA A 19 -0.46 -10.84 7.16
CA ALA A 19 -1.85 -10.68 7.63
C ALA A 19 -2.27 -11.76 8.63
N VAL A 20 -1.87 -13.02 8.42
CA VAL A 20 -2.16 -14.14 9.32
C VAL A 20 -1.61 -13.85 10.71
N THR A 21 -0.36 -13.37 10.80
CA THR A 21 0.26 -12.96 12.07
C THR A 21 -0.51 -11.82 12.75
N ALA A 22 -1.05 -10.86 12.00
CA ALA A 22 -1.86 -9.79 12.59
C ALA A 22 -3.16 -10.31 13.22
N PHE A 23 -3.85 -11.23 12.56
CA PHE A 23 -5.06 -11.88 13.10
C PHE A 23 -4.75 -12.79 14.29
N GLU A 24 -3.65 -13.55 14.23
CA GLU A 24 -3.16 -14.36 15.34
C GLU A 24 -2.89 -13.50 16.59
N LEU A 25 -2.21 -12.36 16.42
CA LEU A 25 -1.97 -11.44 17.53
C LEU A 25 -3.26 -10.79 18.05
N ALA A 26 -4.28 -10.60 17.21
CA ALA A 26 -5.59 -10.12 17.66
C ALA A 26 -6.25 -11.12 18.61
N ASN A 27 -6.18 -12.43 18.32
CA ASN A 27 -6.64 -13.47 19.26
C ASN A 27 -5.92 -13.37 20.61
N GLY A 28 -4.60 -13.18 20.59
CA GLY A 28 -3.81 -13.02 21.82
C GLY A 28 -4.07 -11.70 22.56
N VAL A 29 -4.56 -10.65 21.90
CA VAL A 29 -4.96 -9.39 22.55
C VAL A 29 -6.36 -9.49 23.16
N LEU A 30 -7.25 -10.24 22.52
CA LEU A 30 -8.64 -10.44 22.96
C LEU A 30 -8.78 -11.59 23.96
N GLU A 31 -7.76 -12.44 24.10
CA GLU A 31 -7.76 -13.64 24.95
C GLU A 31 -8.85 -14.66 24.57
N GLU A 32 -9.27 -14.66 23.30
CA GLU A 32 -10.27 -15.55 22.73
C GLU A 32 -9.98 -15.86 21.25
N PRO A 33 -10.53 -16.95 20.66
CA PRO A 33 -10.40 -17.24 19.24
C PRO A 33 -11.26 -16.30 18.39
N ALA A 34 -10.85 -15.04 18.28
CA ALA A 34 -11.55 -14.02 17.53
C ALA A 34 -11.47 -14.25 16.02
N TYR A 35 -10.38 -14.83 15.52
CA TYR A 35 -10.13 -15.22 14.14
C TYR A 35 -9.73 -16.69 14.04
N ASP A 36 -10.34 -17.41 13.10
CA ASP A 36 -9.95 -18.77 12.72
C ASP A 36 -9.54 -18.80 11.25
N ILE A 37 -8.36 -19.34 10.94
CA ILE A 37 -7.70 -19.19 9.64
C ILE A 37 -7.50 -20.56 9.01
N THR A 38 -8.11 -20.76 7.85
CA THR A 38 -7.95 -21.96 7.02
C THR A 38 -7.16 -21.62 5.77
N LEU A 39 -6.04 -22.33 5.55
CA LEU A 39 -5.29 -22.22 4.30
C LEU A 39 -5.97 -23.05 3.21
N LEU A 40 -6.21 -22.43 2.06
CA LEU A 40 -6.91 -23.02 0.93
C LEU A 40 -6.02 -23.02 -0.32
N SER A 41 -6.14 -24.07 -1.13
CA SER A 41 -5.63 -24.07 -2.50
C SER A 41 -6.59 -24.84 -3.39
N GLU A 42 -6.43 -24.73 -4.70
CA GLU A 42 -7.37 -25.36 -5.65
C GLU A 42 -7.54 -26.87 -5.42
N LYS A 43 -6.44 -27.57 -5.12
CA LYS A 43 -6.42 -29.03 -4.95
C LYS A 43 -6.13 -29.49 -3.52
N GLY A 44 -5.85 -28.57 -2.60
CA GLY A 44 -5.36 -28.90 -1.27
C GLY A 44 -3.95 -29.49 -1.29
N GLY A 45 -3.51 -29.97 -0.13
CA GLY A 45 -2.19 -30.57 0.07
C GLY A 45 -1.07 -29.53 0.19
N LEU A 46 0.17 -29.96 -0.04
CA LEU A 46 1.36 -29.14 0.12
C LEU A 46 1.56 -28.21 -1.09
N VAL A 47 1.52 -26.89 -0.84
CA VAL A 47 1.76 -25.86 -1.85
C VAL A 47 3.12 -25.19 -1.60
N PRO A 48 4.04 -25.17 -2.59
CA PRO A 48 5.33 -24.52 -2.44
C PRO A 48 5.24 -23.00 -2.63
N SER A 49 5.86 -22.26 -1.72
CA SER A 49 6.17 -20.82 -1.88
C SER A 49 7.31 -20.62 -2.88
N SER A 50 7.50 -19.37 -3.31
CA SER A 50 8.63 -18.98 -4.17
C SER A 50 10.01 -19.18 -3.50
N ALA A 51 10.05 -19.35 -2.17
CA ALA A 51 11.26 -19.60 -1.39
C ALA A 51 11.47 -21.10 -1.09
N GLY A 52 10.62 -21.99 -1.62
CA GLY A 52 10.73 -23.44 -1.43
C GLY A 52 10.09 -23.98 -0.14
N ILE A 53 9.65 -23.11 0.79
CA ILE A 53 8.85 -23.52 1.96
C ILE A 53 7.47 -23.97 1.49
N ARG A 54 7.01 -25.12 1.98
CA ARG A 54 5.68 -25.68 1.65
C ARG A 54 4.72 -25.47 2.80
N VAL A 55 3.47 -25.16 2.47
CA VAL A 55 2.37 -25.09 3.44
C VAL A 55 1.29 -26.09 3.10
N GLU A 56 0.69 -26.68 4.12
CA GLU A 56 -0.45 -27.57 3.97
C GLU A 56 -1.74 -26.76 3.80
N THR A 57 -2.60 -27.21 2.88
CA THR A 57 -3.83 -26.50 2.52
C THR A 57 -4.98 -27.47 2.35
N GLN A 58 -6.20 -26.98 2.57
CA GLN A 58 -7.42 -27.70 2.21
C GLN A 58 -7.82 -27.37 0.77
N PRO A 59 -8.44 -28.31 0.03
CA PRO A 59 -8.97 -28.03 -1.30
C PRO A 59 -10.12 -27.02 -1.22
N PHE A 60 -10.43 -26.36 -2.34
CA PHE A 60 -11.69 -25.64 -2.45
C PHE A 60 -12.86 -26.60 -2.22
N GLY A 61 -13.84 -26.16 -1.43
CA GLY A 61 -14.99 -26.96 -1.05
C GLY A 61 -16.21 -26.09 -0.75
N ASP A 62 -17.15 -26.64 0.01
CA ASP A 62 -18.42 -25.98 0.32
C ASP A 62 -18.41 -25.09 1.55
N ALA A 63 -17.30 -25.09 2.30
CA ALA A 63 -17.12 -24.21 3.45
C ALA A 63 -17.25 -22.74 3.04
N THR A 64 -17.92 -21.96 3.89
CA THR A 64 -18.06 -20.51 3.74
C THR A 64 -17.23 -19.82 4.81
N PHE A 65 -16.73 -18.62 4.49
CA PHE A 65 -15.86 -17.85 5.36
C PHE A 65 -16.39 -16.43 5.50
N ASP A 66 -16.23 -15.81 6.67
CA ASP A 66 -16.56 -14.39 6.83
C ASP A 66 -15.67 -13.51 5.93
N THR A 67 -14.39 -13.89 5.80
CA THR A 67 -13.41 -13.23 4.94
C THR A 67 -12.69 -14.25 4.07
N VAL A 68 -12.59 -14.00 2.76
CA VAL A 68 -11.71 -14.78 1.89
C VAL A 68 -10.59 -13.89 1.37
N MET A 69 -9.34 -14.29 1.61
CA MET A 69 -8.14 -13.57 1.18
C MET A 69 -7.45 -14.33 0.04
N PHE A 70 -7.37 -13.72 -1.13
CA PHE A 70 -6.63 -14.24 -2.27
C PHE A 70 -5.20 -13.74 -2.21
N GLY A 71 -4.28 -14.59 -1.73
CA GLY A 71 -2.88 -14.25 -1.53
C GLY A 71 -2.16 -13.80 -2.81
N SER A 72 -0.88 -13.47 -2.66
CA SER A 72 -0.04 -13.02 -3.76
C SER A 72 1.08 -14.01 -4.06
N GLY A 73 1.48 -14.11 -5.32
CA GLY A 73 2.66 -14.85 -5.76
C GLY A 73 3.43 -14.13 -6.86
N VAL A 74 4.48 -14.81 -7.33
CA VAL A 74 5.32 -14.34 -8.43
C VAL A 74 4.51 -14.19 -9.72
N ASP A 75 3.60 -15.14 -9.95
CA ASP A 75 2.82 -15.23 -11.18
C ASP A 75 1.57 -14.33 -11.13
N ILE A 76 1.37 -13.53 -12.19
CA ILE A 76 0.15 -12.71 -12.38
C ILE A 76 -0.90 -13.37 -13.29
N ASP A 77 -0.52 -14.43 -14.00
CA ASP A 77 -1.38 -15.19 -14.90
C ASP A 77 -1.92 -16.45 -14.24
N LEU A 78 -2.58 -16.27 -13.09
CA LEU A 78 -3.22 -17.34 -12.34
C LEU A 78 -4.64 -17.60 -12.84
N ARG A 79 -4.77 -18.04 -14.10
CA ARG A 79 -6.06 -18.36 -14.71
C ARG A 79 -6.45 -19.80 -14.43
N SER A 80 -7.52 -19.98 -13.65
CA SER A 80 -8.12 -21.29 -13.40
C SER A 80 -9.64 -21.17 -13.31
N PRO A 81 -10.42 -22.01 -14.04
CA PRO A 81 -11.87 -22.04 -13.90
C PRO A 81 -12.34 -22.32 -12.46
N ALA A 82 -11.63 -23.18 -11.74
CA ALA A 82 -11.94 -23.50 -10.34
C ALA A 82 -11.69 -22.29 -9.43
N LEU A 83 -10.59 -21.56 -9.65
CA LEU A 83 -10.30 -20.34 -8.93
C LEU A 83 -11.33 -19.23 -9.21
N THR A 84 -11.66 -19.01 -10.48
CA THR A 84 -12.69 -18.04 -10.88
C THR A 84 -14.05 -18.38 -10.27
N ALA A 85 -14.45 -19.66 -10.26
CA ALA A 85 -15.67 -20.10 -9.62
C ALA A 85 -15.63 -19.86 -8.10
N PHE A 86 -14.50 -20.13 -7.45
CA PHE A 86 -14.32 -19.89 -6.02
C PHE A 86 -14.39 -18.40 -5.65
N VAL A 87 -13.82 -17.51 -6.47
CA VAL A 87 -13.97 -16.05 -6.29
C VAL A 87 -15.44 -15.63 -6.38
N ARG A 88 -16.16 -16.09 -7.41
CA ARG A 88 -17.59 -15.75 -7.60
C ARG A 88 -18.46 -16.25 -6.46
N ARG A 89 -18.22 -17.48 -5.99
CA ARG A 89 -18.91 -17.99 -4.80
C ARG A 89 -18.59 -17.14 -3.56
N SER A 90 -17.33 -16.79 -3.36
CA SER A 90 -16.89 -15.99 -2.21
C SER A 90 -17.53 -14.59 -2.19
N LEU A 91 -17.76 -14.00 -3.37
CA LEU A 91 -18.52 -12.74 -3.51
C LEU A 91 -19.96 -12.83 -2.97
N GLU A 92 -20.58 -14.00 -3.10
CA GLU A 92 -21.98 -14.23 -2.70
C GLU A 92 -22.10 -14.64 -1.23
N THR A 93 -21.09 -15.34 -0.70
CA THR A 93 -21.19 -15.99 0.62
C THR A 93 -20.37 -15.32 1.72
N SER A 94 -19.39 -14.48 1.37
CA SER A 94 -18.48 -13.87 2.35
C SER A 94 -18.86 -12.41 2.63
N ARG A 95 -18.68 -11.96 3.87
CA ARG A 95 -18.89 -10.54 4.26
C ARG A 95 -17.92 -9.62 3.52
N ARG A 96 -16.70 -10.09 3.26
CA ARG A 96 -15.69 -9.39 2.47
C ARG A 96 -14.73 -10.35 1.80
N ILE A 97 -14.11 -9.87 0.73
CA ILE A 97 -13.02 -10.54 0.03
C ILE A 97 -11.86 -9.58 -0.11
N ALA A 98 -10.65 -10.12 0.02
CA ALA A 98 -9.43 -9.34 -0.01
C ALA A 98 -8.40 -9.90 -0.98
N ALA A 99 -7.61 -9.02 -1.58
CA ALA A 99 -6.58 -9.38 -2.54
C ALA A 99 -5.34 -8.47 -2.39
N PRO A 100 -4.30 -8.90 -1.66
CA PRO A 100 -3.02 -8.23 -1.67
C PRO A 100 -2.23 -8.47 -2.97
N CYS A 101 -1.52 -7.42 -3.42
CA CYS A 101 -0.58 -7.45 -4.54
C CYS A 101 -1.19 -8.14 -5.78
N THR A 102 -0.54 -9.19 -6.29
CA THR A 102 -0.94 -9.91 -7.51
C THR A 102 -2.25 -10.69 -7.35
N GLY A 103 -2.75 -10.89 -6.13
CA GLY A 103 -4.10 -11.42 -5.88
C GLY A 103 -5.21 -10.59 -6.53
N ALA A 104 -4.96 -9.29 -6.80
CA ALA A 104 -5.92 -8.44 -7.50
C ALA A 104 -6.22 -8.94 -8.92
N PHE A 105 -5.26 -9.59 -9.59
CA PHE A 105 -5.45 -10.19 -10.91
C PHE A 105 -6.42 -11.38 -10.86
N VAL A 106 -6.40 -12.14 -9.76
CA VAL A 106 -7.33 -13.25 -9.54
C VAL A 106 -8.76 -12.74 -9.44
N LEU A 107 -8.97 -11.65 -8.69
CA LEU A 107 -10.28 -11.01 -8.60
C LEU A 107 -10.72 -10.40 -9.94
N ALA A 108 -9.78 -9.79 -10.67
CA ALA A 108 -10.04 -9.19 -11.97
C ALA A 108 -10.46 -10.22 -13.03
N GLU A 109 -9.76 -11.36 -13.12
CA GLU A 109 -10.10 -12.47 -14.03
C GLU A 109 -11.51 -13.05 -13.75
N ALA A 110 -11.98 -12.99 -12.50
CA ALA A 110 -13.33 -13.41 -12.16
C ALA A 110 -14.43 -12.37 -12.48
N GLY A 111 -14.04 -11.14 -12.85
CA GLY A 111 -14.91 -9.99 -13.04
C GLY A 111 -15.32 -9.30 -11.73
N ALA A 112 -14.71 -9.67 -10.59
CA ALA A 112 -15.08 -9.15 -9.28
C ALA A 112 -14.79 -7.65 -9.12
N LEU A 113 -13.80 -7.13 -9.88
CA LEU A 113 -13.35 -5.74 -9.83
C LEU A 113 -14.00 -4.84 -10.91
N ASP A 114 -14.86 -5.37 -11.77
CA ASP A 114 -15.51 -4.60 -12.84
C ASP A 114 -16.30 -3.41 -12.26
N GLY A 115 -15.97 -2.19 -12.70
CA GLY A 115 -16.63 -0.95 -12.26
C GLY A 115 -16.25 -0.48 -10.85
N ARG A 116 -15.23 -1.07 -10.23
CA ARG A 116 -14.77 -0.76 -8.87
C ARG A 116 -13.41 -0.09 -8.85
N ARG A 117 -13.13 0.58 -7.74
CA ARG A 117 -11.80 1.07 -7.39
C ARG A 117 -10.97 -0.08 -6.84
N ALA A 118 -9.74 -0.22 -7.32
CA ALA A 118 -8.82 -1.23 -6.82
C ALA A 118 -7.36 -0.76 -6.89
N THR A 119 -6.54 -1.31 -6.02
CA THR A 119 -5.08 -1.15 -6.08
C THR A 119 -4.43 -2.53 -6.21
N THR A 120 -3.19 -2.55 -6.67
CA THR A 120 -2.30 -3.71 -6.65
C THR A 120 -0.89 -3.20 -6.39
N HIS A 121 0.10 -4.06 -6.32
CA HIS A 121 1.48 -3.60 -6.23
C HIS A 121 1.81 -2.72 -7.44
N TRP A 122 2.37 -1.53 -7.20
CA TRP A 122 2.67 -0.49 -8.21
C TRP A 122 3.22 -1.04 -9.53
N ARG A 123 4.16 -1.99 -9.43
CA ARG A 123 4.85 -2.61 -10.57
C ARG A 123 3.88 -3.22 -11.57
N PHE A 124 2.73 -3.67 -11.09
CA PHE A 124 1.70 -4.35 -11.85
C PHE A 124 0.44 -3.50 -12.04
N ALA A 125 0.38 -2.26 -11.53
CA ALA A 125 -0.80 -1.41 -11.64
C ALA A 125 -1.15 -1.10 -13.09
N ASN A 126 -0.15 -0.74 -13.90
CA ASN A 126 -0.32 -0.51 -15.34
C ASN A 126 -0.77 -1.78 -16.08
N ASP A 127 -0.24 -2.95 -15.73
CA ASP A 127 -0.66 -4.22 -16.33
C ASP A 127 -2.10 -4.58 -15.97
N LEU A 128 -2.51 -4.34 -14.71
CA LEU A 128 -3.88 -4.55 -14.24
C LEU A 128 -4.86 -3.64 -15.00
N GLN A 129 -4.55 -2.34 -15.08
CA GLN A 129 -5.41 -1.36 -15.77
C GLN A 129 -5.54 -1.68 -17.26
N ARG A 130 -4.43 -2.08 -17.92
CA ARG A 130 -4.42 -2.42 -19.35
C ARG A 130 -5.25 -3.67 -19.65
N ARG A 131 -5.15 -4.69 -18.81
CA ARG A 131 -5.84 -5.98 -19.02
C ARG A 131 -7.33 -5.92 -18.66
N PHE A 132 -7.69 -5.09 -17.69
CA PHE A 132 -9.04 -5.00 -17.15
C PHE A 132 -9.51 -3.54 -17.15
N PRO A 133 -9.87 -2.98 -18.32
CA PRO A 133 -10.14 -1.55 -18.49
C PRO A 133 -11.37 -1.04 -17.74
N LYS A 134 -12.21 -1.92 -17.21
CA LYS A 134 -13.37 -1.57 -16.39
C LYS A 134 -13.02 -1.30 -14.93
N ILE A 135 -11.81 -1.63 -14.49
CA ILE A 135 -11.33 -1.35 -13.14
C ILE A 135 -10.82 0.09 -13.11
N ALA A 136 -11.18 0.85 -12.08
CA ALA A 136 -10.53 2.12 -11.77
C ALA A 136 -9.29 1.83 -10.90
N VAL A 137 -8.14 1.59 -11.54
CA VAL A 137 -6.91 1.27 -10.83
C VAL A 137 -6.29 2.53 -10.23
N GLU A 138 -6.08 2.53 -8.92
CA GLU A 138 -5.38 3.61 -8.21
C GLU A 138 -4.00 3.09 -7.77
N GLU A 139 -2.99 3.37 -8.60
CA GLU A 139 -1.63 2.83 -8.49
C GLU A 139 -0.95 3.17 -7.16
N ASP A 140 -1.25 4.31 -6.55
CA ASP A 140 -0.47 4.82 -5.40
C ASP A 140 -1.22 4.71 -4.05
N GLN A 141 -2.05 3.67 -3.91
CA GLN A 141 -2.77 3.40 -2.66
C GLN A 141 -2.24 2.12 -2.01
N ILE A 142 -1.88 2.18 -0.73
CA ILE A 142 -1.46 1.01 0.06
C ILE A 142 -2.58 -0.01 0.17
N PHE A 143 -3.83 0.44 0.41
CA PHE A 143 -5.00 -0.41 0.28
C PHE A 143 -6.26 0.40 -0.02
N ILE A 144 -7.23 -0.23 -0.68
CA ILE A 144 -8.53 0.33 -1.02
C ILE A 144 -9.62 -0.58 -0.51
N VAL A 145 -10.67 0.03 0.03
CA VAL A 145 -11.92 -0.62 0.41
C VAL A 145 -13.03 -0.07 -0.47
N ASP A 146 -13.54 -0.91 -1.37
CA ASP A 146 -14.69 -0.60 -2.23
C ASP A 146 -15.82 -1.61 -1.93
N GLY A 147 -16.70 -1.22 -1.02
CA GLY A 147 -17.76 -2.07 -0.50
C GLY A 147 -17.22 -3.34 0.18
N PRO A 148 -17.57 -4.55 -0.29
CA PRO A 148 -17.07 -5.80 0.26
C PRO A 148 -15.66 -6.18 -0.22
N ILE A 149 -15.09 -5.44 -1.18
CA ILE A 149 -13.80 -5.79 -1.79
C ILE A 149 -12.68 -4.94 -1.22
N TRP A 150 -11.62 -5.62 -0.80
CA TRP A 150 -10.41 -5.03 -0.22
C TRP A 150 -9.23 -5.39 -1.10
N THR A 151 -8.50 -4.39 -1.59
CA THR A 151 -7.29 -4.63 -2.39
C THR A 151 -6.12 -3.88 -1.77
N SER A 152 -4.90 -4.41 -1.89
CA SER A 152 -3.71 -3.73 -1.36
C SER A 152 -2.51 -3.88 -2.27
N ALA A 153 -1.53 -2.99 -2.10
CA ALA A 153 -0.20 -3.10 -2.67
C ALA A 153 0.51 -4.42 -2.33
N GLY A 154 0.04 -5.11 -1.29
CA GLY A 154 0.63 -6.30 -0.69
C GLY A 154 2.00 -6.04 -0.07
N MET A 155 2.84 -7.07 0.02
CA MET A 155 4.04 -7.03 0.88
C MET A 155 3.66 -6.56 2.29
N THR A 156 4.30 -5.52 2.82
CA THR A 156 3.98 -4.97 4.15
C THR A 156 2.62 -4.27 4.20
N ALA A 157 2.05 -3.83 3.07
CA ALA A 157 0.72 -3.22 3.02
C ALA A 157 -0.40 -4.19 3.40
N THR A 158 -0.12 -5.49 3.28
CA THR A 158 -0.99 -6.57 3.76
C THR A 158 -1.24 -6.47 5.27
N ILE A 159 -0.25 -6.00 6.04
CA ILE A 159 -0.38 -5.77 7.49
C ILE A 159 -1.32 -4.59 7.73
N ASP A 160 -1.15 -3.48 7.01
CA ASP A 160 -2.00 -2.29 7.15
C ASP A 160 -3.47 -2.61 6.85
N MET A 161 -3.71 -3.42 5.80
CA MET A 161 -5.04 -3.90 5.43
C MET A 161 -5.63 -4.82 6.52
N ALA A 162 -4.85 -5.76 7.07
CA ALA A 162 -5.30 -6.62 8.16
C ALA A 162 -5.61 -5.84 9.44
N LEU A 163 -4.79 -4.85 9.81
CA LEU A 163 -5.05 -3.96 10.94
C LEU A 163 -6.33 -3.15 10.76
N ALA A 164 -6.64 -2.73 9.53
CA ALA A 164 -7.90 -2.07 9.21
C ALA A 164 -9.11 -3.00 9.30
N MET A 165 -8.95 -4.29 8.96
CA MET A 165 -9.99 -5.30 9.19
C MET A 165 -10.22 -5.54 10.68
N ILE A 166 -9.15 -5.68 11.48
CA ILE A 166 -9.22 -5.84 12.94
C ILE A 166 -9.91 -4.65 13.59
N GLU A 167 -9.59 -3.42 13.17
CA GLU A 167 -10.29 -2.23 13.67
C GLU A 167 -11.79 -2.28 13.35
N LYS A 168 -12.15 -2.70 12.14
CA LYS A 168 -13.56 -2.78 11.72
C LYS A 168 -14.34 -3.87 12.48
N ASP A 169 -13.67 -4.91 12.94
CA ASP A 169 -14.31 -6.06 13.59
C ASP A 169 -14.34 -5.91 15.13
N HIS A 170 -13.25 -5.42 15.72
CA HIS A 170 -13.04 -5.42 17.17
C HIS A 170 -12.70 -4.03 17.74
N GLY A 171 -12.77 -3.00 16.91
CA GLY A 171 -12.53 -1.63 17.33
C GLY A 171 -11.06 -1.22 17.31
N GLN A 172 -10.86 0.08 17.47
CA GLN A 172 -9.57 0.74 17.26
C GLN A 172 -8.52 0.35 18.29
N ASP A 173 -8.90 0.11 19.54
CA ASP A 173 -7.93 -0.17 20.61
C ASP A 173 -7.27 -1.55 20.45
N VAL A 174 -8.03 -2.55 19.98
CA VAL A 174 -7.52 -3.87 19.63
C VAL A 174 -6.51 -3.74 18.48
N SER A 175 -6.92 -3.10 17.38
CA SER A 175 -6.05 -2.86 16.22
C SER A 175 -4.75 -2.13 16.59
N ARG A 176 -4.83 -1.06 17.41
CA ARG A 176 -3.67 -0.32 17.90
C ARG A 176 -2.74 -1.20 18.74
N THR A 177 -3.31 -2.07 19.58
CA THR A 177 -2.52 -2.97 20.42
C THR A 177 -1.80 -4.04 19.60
N VAL A 178 -2.49 -4.60 18.60
CA VAL A 178 -1.89 -5.52 17.61
C VAL A 178 -0.76 -4.82 16.85
N ALA A 179 -0.97 -3.60 16.36
CA ALA A 179 0.06 -2.83 15.66
C ALA A 179 1.31 -2.58 16.52
N ARG A 180 1.13 -2.29 17.83
CA ARG A 180 2.23 -2.17 18.78
C ARG A 180 2.99 -3.48 18.97
N LYS A 181 2.28 -4.62 19.08
CA LYS A 181 2.89 -5.96 19.18
C LYS A 181 3.66 -6.33 17.91
N LEU A 182 3.20 -5.90 16.74
CA LEU A 182 3.91 -6.04 15.46
C LEU A 182 5.08 -5.06 15.27
N VAL A 183 5.29 -4.13 16.22
CA VAL A 183 6.34 -3.08 16.14
C VAL A 183 6.17 -2.20 14.89
N VAL A 184 4.93 -1.96 14.46
CA VAL A 184 4.63 -1.08 13.33
C VAL A 184 4.46 0.35 13.85
N TYR A 185 5.51 1.17 13.66
CA TYR A 185 5.63 2.52 14.23
C TYR A 185 4.52 3.50 13.79
N HIS A 186 4.04 3.35 12.56
CA HIS A 186 2.90 4.08 12.01
C HIS A 186 2.11 3.14 11.11
N ARG A 187 0.85 2.86 11.48
CA ARG A 187 -0.11 2.27 10.56
C ARG A 187 -0.28 3.21 9.38
N ARG A 188 -0.09 2.69 8.19
CA ARG A 188 -0.27 3.45 6.96
C ARG A 188 -1.75 3.50 6.63
N ALA A 189 -2.29 4.69 6.38
CA ALA A 189 -3.67 4.82 5.92
C ALA A 189 -3.79 4.26 4.50
N GLY A 190 -4.97 3.80 4.09
CA GLY A 190 -5.16 3.28 2.72
C GLY A 190 -4.76 4.29 1.63
N GLY A 191 -4.97 5.57 1.93
CA GLY A 191 -4.59 6.75 1.15
C GLY A 191 -3.10 6.99 0.92
N GLN A 192 -2.23 6.31 1.66
CA GLN A 192 -0.79 6.57 1.64
C GLN A 192 -0.14 5.87 0.44
N SER A 193 0.84 6.53 -0.18
CA SER A 193 1.66 6.01 -1.28
C SER A 193 2.31 4.68 -0.93
N GLN A 194 2.40 3.80 -1.93
CA GLN A 194 3.08 2.51 -1.78
C GLN A 194 4.59 2.69 -1.52
N PHE A 195 5.13 3.85 -1.87
CA PHE A 195 6.55 4.10 -1.89
C PHE A 195 6.98 5.31 -1.08
N SER A 196 8.26 5.34 -0.80
CA SER A 196 8.98 6.56 -0.47
C SER A 196 9.62 7.07 -1.74
N THR A 197 9.48 8.36 -2.06
CA THR A 197 10.19 9.02 -3.18
C THR A 197 11.71 8.75 -3.14
N LEU A 198 12.28 8.45 -1.97
CA LEU A 198 13.70 8.09 -1.82
C LEU A 198 14.05 6.77 -2.50
N LEU A 199 13.13 5.81 -2.55
CA LEU A 199 13.34 4.51 -3.19
C LEU A 199 13.24 4.61 -4.72
N ASP A 200 12.42 5.53 -5.24
CA ASP A 200 12.27 5.74 -6.70
C ASP A 200 13.50 6.37 -7.35
N LEU A 201 14.34 7.06 -6.55
CA LEU A 201 15.54 7.68 -7.06
C LEU A 201 16.65 6.66 -7.35
N ASP A 202 16.62 5.47 -6.75
CA ASP A 202 17.55 4.34 -6.97
C ASP A 202 18.98 4.76 -7.40
N PRO A 203 19.67 5.59 -6.59
CA PRO A 203 20.97 6.11 -6.96
C PRO A 203 21.98 4.97 -7.03
N LYS A 204 22.68 4.88 -8.15
CA LYS A 204 23.66 3.80 -8.40
C LYS A 204 25.03 4.12 -7.81
N SER A 205 25.25 5.37 -7.43
CA SER A 205 26.49 5.84 -6.81
C SER A 205 26.27 6.50 -5.45
N ASP A 206 27.24 6.29 -4.56
CA ASP A 206 27.29 6.93 -3.24
C ASP A 206 27.24 8.46 -3.31
N LYS A 207 27.72 9.05 -4.42
CA LYS A 207 27.72 10.50 -4.61
C LYS A 207 26.30 11.05 -4.80
N ILE A 208 25.48 10.37 -5.60
CA ILE A 208 24.09 10.76 -5.81
C ILE A 208 23.25 10.43 -4.57
N GLN A 209 23.49 9.29 -3.92
CA GLN A 209 22.83 8.95 -2.65
C GLN A 209 23.06 10.03 -1.59
N LYS A 210 24.30 10.50 -1.40
CA LYS A 210 24.60 11.60 -0.44
C LYS A 210 23.83 12.88 -0.72
N ALA A 211 23.68 13.26 -1.99
CA ALA A 211 22.89 14.43 -2.36
C ALA A 211 21.40 14.25 -2.05
N ILE A 212 20.86 13.05 -2.27
CA ILE A 212 19.46 12.71 -1.96
C ILE A 212 19.23 12.73 -0.44
N ASP A 213 20.14 12.15 0.34
CA ASP A 213 20.05 12.13 1.81
C ASP A 213 20.08 13.55 2.37
N HIS A 214 20.98 14.40 1.86
CA HIS A 214 21.04 15.82 2.23
C HIS A 214 19.75 16.56 1.88
N ALA A 215 19.23 16.37 0.66
CA ALA A 215 17.98 16.98 0.25
C ALA A 215 16.82 16.58 1.18
N ASN A 216 16.72 15.30 1.52
CA ASN A 216 15.66 14.77 2.38
C ASN A 216 15.74 15.29 3.82
N ALA A 217 16.95 15.48 4.35
CA ALA A 217 17.15 16.03 5.69
C ALA A 217 16.91 17.55 5.76
N ASN A 218 16.95 18.26 4.62
CA ASN A 218 16.97 19.72 4.56
C ASN A 218 15.91 20.30 3.61
N LEU A 219 14.71 19.69 3.54
CA LEU A 219 13.68 20.04 2.56
C LEU A 219 13.23 21.51 2.58
N ARG A 220 13.33 22.18 3.74
CA ARG A 220 13.04 23.60 3.92
C ARG A 220 14.02 24.53 3.19
N ASN A 221 15.26 24.09 2.98
CA ASN A 221 16.29 24.89 2.32
C ASN A 221 16.01 24.99 0.83
N ALA A 222 16.70 25.89 0.12
CA ALA A 222 16.52 26.08 -1.32
C ALA A 222 16.81 24.80 -2.12
N LEU A 223 17.86 24.03 -1.73
CA LEU A 223 18.30 22.80 -2.38
C LEU A 223 18.61 23.03 -3.88
N THR A 224 19.47 24.00 -4.13
CA THR A 224 19.90 24.35 -5.50
C THR A 224 20.76 23.23 -6.10
N VAL A 225 20.90 23.22 -7.43
CA VAL A 225 21.76 22.24 -8.12
C VAL A 225 23.21 22.41 -7.66
N GLU A 226 23.63 23.65 -7.41
CA GLU A 226 24.95 24.01 -6.92
C GLU A 226 25.22 23.43 -5.52
N GLU A 227 24.28 23.61 -4.60
CA GLU A 227 24.36 23.07 -3.23
C GLU A 227 24.45 21.52 -3.25
N LEU A 228 23.56 20.87 -4.01
CA LEU A 228 23.54 19.41 -4.08
C LEU A 228 24.78 18.84 -4.80
N ALA A 229 25.31 19.57 -5.79
CA ALA A 229 26.54 19.20 -6.47
C ALA A 229 27.76 19.29 -5.55
N GLU A 230 27.81 20.31 -4.70
CA GLU A 230 28.85 20.47 -3.67
C GLU A 230 28.83 19.29 -2.69
N VAL A 231 27.65 18.92 -2.18
CA VAL A 231 27.48 17.74 -1.31
C VAL A 231 27.93 16.44 -1.99
N ALA A 232 27.67 16.30 -3.30
CA ALA A 232 28.09 15.15 -4.10
C ALA A 232 29.59 15.18 -4.47
N GLY A 233 30.31 16.29 -4.23
CA GLY A 233 31.68 16.49 -4.67
C GLY A 233 31.82 16.52 -6.21
N LEU A 234 30.86 17.14 -6.89
CA LEU A 234 30.78 17.23 -8.35
C LEU A 234 30.56 18.68 -8.80
N SER A 235 30.96 19.02 -10.04
CA SER A 235 30.50 20.29 -10.64
C SER A 235 29.00 20.24 -10.95
N PRO A 236 28.28 21.38 -10.99
CA PRO A 236 26.83 21.41 -11.25
C PRO A 236 26.39 20.68 -12.53
N ARG A 237 27.18 20.81 -13.61
CA ARG A 237 26.94 20.13 -14.89
C ARG A 237 27.14 18.62 -14.79
N GLN A 238 28.18 18.17 -14.07
CA GLN A 238 28.42 16.74 -13.87
C GLN A 238 27.32 16.13 -12.99
N PHE A 239 26.96 16.81 -11.91
CA PHE A 239 25.91 16.39 -11.00
C PHE A 239 24.57 16.23 -11.71
N SER A 240 24.07 17.24 -12.41
CA SER A 240 22.76 17.17 -13.08
C SER A 240 22.66 16.03 -14.08
N ARG A 241 23.74 15.79 -14.84
CA ARG A 241 23.82 14.71 -15.81
C ARG A 241 23.89 13.34 -15.14
N ALA A 242 24.74 13.17 -14.12
CA ALA A 242 24.87 11.92 -13.38
C ALA A 242 23.57 11.58 -12.64
N PHE A 243 23.00 12.58 -11.94
CA PHE A 243 21.73 12.46 -11.24
C PHE A 243 20.60 12.02 -12.19
N SER A 244 20.45 12.66 -13.35
CA SER A 244 19.40 12.28 -14.31
C SER A 244 19.63 10.91 -14.94
N ALA A 245 20.89 10.54 -15.18
CA ALA A 245 21.24 9.23 -15.73
C ALA A 245 21.01 8.09 -14.72
N GLU A 246 21.23 8.33 -13.43
CA GLU A 246 21.02 7.33 -12.37
C GLU A 246 19.56 7.25 -11.93
N THR A 247 18.91 8.39 -11.69
CA THR A 247 17.58 8.47 -11.07
C THR A 247 16.43 8.59 -12.08
N GLY A 248 16.73 8.76 -13.37
CA GLY A 248 15.72 8.96 -14.43
C GLY A 248 15.04 10.32 -14.45
N GLN A 249 15.39 11.25 -13.54
CA GLN A 249 14.78 12.57 -13.44
C GLN A 249 15.79 13.67 -13.04
N SER A 250 15.42 14.94 -13.25
CA SER A 250 16.29 16.06 -12.87
C SER A 250 16.33 16.26 -11.34
N PRO A 251 17.44 16.81 -10.79
CA PRO A 251 17.53 17.10 -9.35
C PRO A 251 16.38 17.96 -8.82
N ALA A 252 15.97 18.99 -9.58
CA ALA A 252 14.87 19.87 -9.19
C ALA A 252 13.53 19.13 -9.11
N LYS A 253 13.28 18.16 -10.01
CA LYS A 253 12.06 17.35 -9.99
C LYS A 253 12.07 16.38 -8.80
N ALA A 254 13.22 15.77 -8.51
CA ALA A 254 13.40 14.92 -7.34
C ALA A 254 13.14 15.66 -6.03
N VAL A 255 13.71 16.87 -5.87
CA VAL A 255 13.45 17.73 -4.70
C VAL A 255 11.97 18.09 -4.61
N GLU A 256 11.33 18.48 -5.72
CA GLU A 256 9.88 18.76 -5.74
C GLU A 256 9.06 17.57 -5.24
N HIS A 257 9.36 16.35 -5.70
CA HIS A 257 8.68 15.13 -5.23
C HIS A 257 8.91 14.86 -3.74
N LEU A 258 10.15 14.98 -3.25
CA LEU A 258 10.45 14.81 -1.82
C LEU A 258 9.67 15.80 -0.95
N ARG A 259 9.56 17.06 -1.39
CA ARG A 259 8.76 18.08 -0.70
C ARG A 259 7.26 17.77 -0.73
N VAL A 260 6.74 17.26 -1.85
CA VAL A 260 5.33 16.83 -1.96
C VAL A 260 5.03 15.70 -0.99
N GLU A 261 5.87 14.67 -0.92
CA GLU A 261 5.67 13.56 0.04
C GLU A 261 5.73 14.03 1.49
N ALA A 262 6.73 14.84 1.86
CA ALA A 262 6.83 15.40 3.20
C ALA A 262 5.60 16.24 3.57
N ALA A 263 5.12 17.07 2.63
CA ALA A 263 3.90 17.85 2.82
C ALA A 263 2.68 16.94 2.99
N ARG A 264 2.59 15.84 2.23
CA ARG A 264 1.49 14.88 2.34
C ARG A 264 1.41 14.28 3.74
N LEU A 265 2.54 13.84 4.29
CA LEU A 265 2.63 13.30 5.65
C LEU A 265 2.20 14.34 6.72
N MET A 266 2.53 15.61 6.52
CA MET A 266 2.07 16.69 7.41
C MET A 266 0.56 16.97 7.28
N LEU A 267 0.01 16.90 6.07
CA LEU A 267 -1.43 17.04 5.81
C LEU A 267 -2.22 15.93 6.47
N GLU A 268 -1.73 14.70 6.37
CA GLU A 268 -2.31 13.53 7.02
C GLU A 268 -2.37 13.72 8.53
N LYS A 269 -1.33 14.30 9.16
CA LYS A 269 -1.30 14.62 10.61
C LYS A 269 -2.32 15.69 11.03
N GLY A 270 -2.73 16.59 10.14
CA GLY A 270 -3.93 17.42 10.27
C GLY A 270 -3.84 18.66 11.19
N ARG A 271 -2.66 19.01 11.71
CA ARG A 271 -2.48 20.07 12.74
C ARG A 271 -2.10 21.45 12.20
N LEU A 272 -1.59 21.53 10.97
CA LEU A 272 -0.98 22.76 10.43
C LEU A 272 -1.81 23.38 9.30
N SER A 273 -1.73 24.70 9.13
CA SER A 273 -2.31 25.39 7.96
C SER A 273 -1.56 25.00 6.68
N LEU A 274 -2.14 25.25 5.52
CA LEU A 274 -1.47 24.93 4.25
C LEU A 274 -0.25 25.81 3.99
N ASP A 275 -0.29 27.06 4.45
CA ASP A 275 0.83 28.00 4.31
C ASP A 275 2.01 27.60 5.19
N VAL A 276 1.75 27.14 6.43
CA VAL A 276 2.80 26.61 7.32
C VAL A 276 3.42 25.35 6.75
N ILE A 277 2.62 24.43 6.21
CA ILE A 277 3.16 23.20 5.58
C ILE A 277 4.02 23.56 4.37
N ALA A 278 3.58 24.50 3.54
CA ALA A 278 4.36 24.94 2.38
C ALA A 278 5.74 25.47 2.81
N ASP A 279 5.79 26.32 3.84
CA ASP A 279 7.06 26.84 4.37
C ASP A 279 7.95 25.74 4.98
N GLU A 280 7.38 24.87 5.82
CA GLU A 280 8.13 23.81 6.51
C GLU A 280 8.77 22.81 5.56
N VAL A 281 8.14 22.54 4.41
CA VAL A 281 8.70 21.65 3.39
C VAL A 281 9.44 22.39 2.27
N GLY A 282 9.62 23.72 2.36
CA GLY A 282 10.44 24.50 1.44
C GLY A 282 9.79 24.89 0.11
N PHE A 283 8.45 24.92 0.04
CA PHE A 283 7.75 25.62 -1.05
C PHE A 283 7.69 27.12 -0.78
N THR A 284 7.91 27.92 -1.83
CA THR A 284 7.83 29.39 -1.75
C THR A 284 6.47 29.88 -1.26
N ASP A 285 5.40 29.21 -1.70
CA ASP A 285 4.04 29.54 -1.35
C ASP A 285 3.12 28.33 -1.56
N ARG A 286 1.90 28.47 -1.05
CA ARG A 286 0.83 27.48 -1.15
C ARG A 286 0.42 27.17 -2.58
N GLU A 287 0.47 28.12 -3.51
CA GLU A 287 0.08 27.90 -4.90
C GLU A 287 1.13 27.08 -5.66
N ARG A 288 2.41 27.25 -5.33
CA ARG A 288 3.50 26.43 -5.85
C ARG A 288 3.43 25.01 -5.31
N MET A 289 3.15 24.85 -4.01
CA MET A 289 2.85 23.54 -3.41
C MET A 289 1.64 22.89 -4.10
N ARG A 290 0.53 23.63 -4.28
CA ARG A 290 -0.67 23.12 -4.97
C ARG A 290 -0.36 22.62 -6.37
N ARG A 291 0.41 23.38 -7.16
CA ARG A 291 0.81 22.98 -8.52
C ARG A 291 1.71 21.74 -8.52
N ALA A 292 2.62 21.62 -7.57
CA ALA A 292 3.46 20.42 -7.40
C ALA A 292 2.59 19.19 -7.08
N PHE A 293 1.66 19.31 -6.14
CA PHE A 293 0.70 18.25 -5.81
C PHE A 293 -0.13 17.77 -7.01
N LEU A 294 -0.62 18.71 -7.83
CA LEU A 294 -1.37 18.36 -9.05
C LEU A 294 -0.50 17.65 -10.09
N ARG A 295 0.79 17.99 -10.20
CA ARG A 295 1.72 17.31 -11.12
C ARG A 295 2.14 15.93 -10.63
N THR A 296 2.38 15.78 -9.33
CA THR A 296 2.97 14.57 -8.76
C THR A 296 1.91 13.54 -8.37
N ILE A 297 0.79 13.96 -7.77
CA ILE A 297 -0.24 13.08 -7.19
C ILE A 297 -1.59 13.23 -7.93
N GLY A 298 -1.75 14.23 -8.80
CA GLY A 298 -3.00 14.47 -9.53
C GLY A 298 -4.13 15.05 -8.67
N GLN A 299 -3.88 15.37 -7.39
CA GLN A 299 -4.88 15.90 -6.46
C GLN A 299 -4.33 17.12 -5.70
N PRO A 300 -5.16 18.15 -5.42
CA PRO A 300 -4.72 19.31 -4.66
C PRO A 300 -4.56 19.00 -3.15
N PRO A 301 -3.71 19.73 -2.41
CA PRO A 301 -3.45 19.50 -0.99
C PRO A 301 -4.71 19.45 -0.10
N GLN A 302 -5.73 20.24 -0.43
CA GLN A 302 -7.00 20.26 0.29
C GLN A 302 -7.81 18.96 0.13
N ALA A 303 -7.78 18.36 -1.07
CA ALA A 303 -8.48 17.10 -1.32
C ALA A 303 -7.82 15.97 -0.52
N VAL A 304 -6.48 15.91 -0.54
CA VAL A 304 -5.69 14.98 0.27
C VAL A 304 -6.03 15.13 1.75
N ARG A 305 -5.99 16.36 2.29
CA ARG A 305 -6.34 16.64 3.69
C ARG A 305 -7.78 16.21 4.03
N ARG A 306 -8.72 16.44 3.13
CA ARG A 306 -10.13 16.06 3.33
C ARG A 306 -10.27 14.54 3.40
N LEU A 307 -9.66 13.80 2.46
CA LEU A 307 -9.66 12.33 2.46
C LEU A 307 -9.04 11.77 3.76
N SER A 308 -7.93 12.35 4.22
CA SER A 308 -7.33 11.97 5.51
C SER A 308 -8.22 12.30 6.70
N ARG A 309 -8.98 13.41 6.65
CA ARG A 309 -9.92 13.81 7.70
C ARG A 309 -11.20 12.99 7.69
N GLU A 310 -11.74 12.61 6.53
CA GLU A 310 -12.89 11.71 6.41
C GLU A 310 -12.52 10.33 6.96
N ALA A 311 -11.31 9.84 6.65
CA ALA A 311 -10.77 8.63 7.27
C ALA A 311 -10.59 8.74 8.80
N ARG A 312 -10.48 9.95 9.36
CA ARG A 312 -10.41 10.22 10.81
C ARG A 312 -11.75 10.58 11.46
N GLY A 313 -12.66 11.24 10.76
CA GLY A 313 -13.94 11.71 11.27
C GLY A 313 -14.98 10.61 11.37
N VAL A 314 -14.86 9.58 10.54
CA VAL A 314 -15.56 8.30 10.75
C VAL A 314 -15.13 7.62 12.07
N VAL A 315 -13.96 7.96 12.61
CA VAL A 315 -13.47 7.45 13.92
C VAL A 315 -14.06 8.24 15.10
N GLU A 316 -14.34 9.55 14.95
CA GLU A 316 -14.84 10.40 16.05
C GLU A 316 -16.37 10.40 16.18
N LEU A 317 -17.13 10.23 15.10
CA LEU A 317 -18.61 10.18 15.13
C LEU A 317 -19.20 8.88 15.74
N HIS A 318 -18.36 7.88 15.99
CA HIS A 318 -18.75 6.64 16.70
C HIS A 318 -18.17 6.54 18.12
N ALA A 319 -17.59 7.64 18.63
CA ALA A 319 -17.04 7.75 19.99
C ALA A 319 -17.90 8.63 20.92
N GLY A 320 -19.13 8.96 20.52
CA GLY A 320 -20.13 9.70 21.32
C GLY A 320 -21.35 8.86 21.64
#